data_AF-A0A382YR48-F1
#
_entry.id   AF-A0A382YR48-F1
#
_cell.length_a   1.000
_cell.length_b   1.000
_cell.length_c   1.000
_cell.angle_alpha   90.00
_cell.angle_beta   90.00
_cell.angle_gamma   90.00
#
_symmetry.space_group_name_H-M   'P 1'
#
loop_
_entity.id
_entity.type
_entity.pdbx_description
1 polymer ?
#
loop_
_entity_poly.entity_id
_entity_poly.type
_entity_poly.pdbx_seq_one_letter_code
_entity_poly.pdbx_strand_id
1 'polypeptide(L)'
;MDRKRRNNSDDWFHDGEWNIEDIFNNLDGEFQKMRKQMDSLMKDAMEGNIPDNANKSPFVFGFSVKTGPDGFPVFEDFGNTRIRPFGKKGEKPTVDTRREPLTDINETADQIAITVELPGVDKEDIDINVMEEKVEVNVKTE
;
A
#
# COMPACT_ATOMS: atom_id res chain seq x y z
N MET A 1 -18.23 1.69 19.78
CA MET A 1 -18.99 2.21 18.61
C MET A 1 -18.18 1.89 17.38
N ASP A 2 -18.26 0.64 16.94
CA ASP A 2 -17.46 0.10 15.84
C ASP A 2 -18.03 0.56 14.51
N ARG A 3 -17.42 1.62 13.95
CA ARG A 3 -17.59 1.95 12.55
C ARG A 3 -16.80 0.92 11.74
N LYS A 4 -17.42 -0.24 11.53
CA LYS A 4 -16.98 -1.25 10.54
C LYS A 4 -16.91 -0.52 9.19
N ARG A 5 -15.71 -0.10 8.80
CA ARG A 5 -15.44 0.39 7.45
C ARG A 5 -15.71 -0.81 6.55
N ARG A 6 -16.88 -0.85 5.92
CA ARG A 6 -17.15 -1.73 4.80
C ARG A 6 -16.13 -1.36 3.73
N ASN A 7 -15.09 -2.20 3.59
CA ASN A 7 -14.10 -2.01 2.56
C ASN A 7 -14.68 -2.61 1.28
N ASN A 8 -14.65 -1.87 0.18
CA ASN A 8 -15.19 -2.35 -1.10
C ASN A 8 -14.40 -3.58 -1.63
N SER A 9 -13.24 -3.85 -1.03
CA SER A 9 -12.44 -5.06 -1.21
C SER A 9 -13.20 -6.32 -0.79
N ASP A 10 -14.02 -6.27 0.26
CA ASP A 10 -14.77 -7.44 0.75
C ASP A 10 -15.75 -7.98 -0.31
N ASP A 11 -16.34 -7.10 -1.13
CA ASP A 11 -17.30 -7.49 -2.17
C ASP A 11 -16.63 -8.23 -3.36
N TRP A 12 -15.30 -8.15 -3.49
CA TRP A 12 -14.54 -8.86 -4.53
C TRP A 12 -14.24 -10.33 -4.15
N PHE A 13 -14.19 -10.64 -2.84
CA PHE A 13 -13.75 -11.95 -2.33
C PHE A 13 -14.88 -12.80 -1.74
N HIS A 14 -16.11 -12.27 -1.69
CA HIS A 14 -17.20 -12.87 -0.93
C HIS A 14 -17.90 -14.05 -1.62
N ASP A 15 -17.65 -14.32 -2.90
CA ASP A 15 -18.40 -15.30 -3.69
C ASP A 15 -17.56 -16.54 -4.07
N GLY A 16 -16.91 -17.16 -3.08
CA GLY A 16 -16.53 -18.59 -3.04
C GLY A 16 -15.64 -19.22 -4.13
N GLU A 17 -15.39 -18.55 -5.26
CA GLU A 17 -14.68 -19.05 -6.44
C GLU A 17 -13.79 -17.94 -7.01
N TRP A 18 -12.97 -17.32 -6.16
CA TRP A 18 -11.99 -16.36 -6.66
C TRP A 18 -10.81 -17.09 -7.33
N ASN A 19 -10.54 -16.80 -8.60
CA ASN A 19 -9.33 -17.24 -9.32
C ASN A 19 -8.34 -16.07 -9.47
N ILE A 20 -7.05 -16.34 -9.23
CA ILE A 20 -5.95 -15.39 -9.44
C ILE A 20 -5.98 -14.79 -10.86
N GLU A 21 -6.33 -15.59 -11.87
CA GLU A 21 -6.51 -15.11 -13.25
C GLU A 21 -7.62 -14.06 -13.37
N ASP A 22 -8.75 -14.25 -12.67
CA ASP A 22 -9.86 -13.28 -12.65
C ASP A 22 -9.49 -12.01 -11.89
N ILE A 23 -8.67 -12.11 -10.84
CA ILE A 23 -8.09 -10.93 -10.20
C ILE A 23 -7.20 -10.18 -11.18
N PHE A 24 -6.28 -10.83 -11.88
CA PHE A 24 -5.39 -10.15 -12.82
C PHE A 24 -6.17 -9.51 -13.98
N ASN A 25 -7.17 -10.21 -14.52
CA ASN A 25 -8.03 -9.71 -15.59
C ASN A 25 -8.85 -8.48 -15.14
N ASN A 26 -9.38 -8.50 -13.92
CA ASN A 26 -10.18 -7.38 -13.41
C ASN A 26 -9.29 -6.23 -12.86
N LEU A 27 -8.06 -6.54 -12.42
CA LEU A 27 -7.02 -5.57 -12.11
C LEU A 27 -6.57 -4.80 -13.35
N ASP A 28 -6.56 -5.38 -14.56
CA ASP A 28 -6.20 -4.65 -15.78
C ASP A 28 -7.05 -3.39 -15.97
N GLY A 29 -8.35 -3.46 -15.71
CA GLY A 29 -9.26 -2.30 -15.76
C GLY A 29 -8.89 -1.24 -14.71
N GLU A 30 -8.57 -1.66 -13.50
CA GLU A 30 -8.14 -0.77 -12.41
C GLU A 30 -6.75 -0.18 -12.67
N PHE A 31 -5.81 -0.96 -13.21
CA PHE A 31 -4.49 -0.49 -13.65
C PHE A 31 -4.60 0.61 -14.69
N GLN A 32 -5.51 0.47 -15.65
CA GLN A 32 -5.75 1.52 -16.65
C GLN A 32 -6.28 2.81 -16.01
N LYS A 33 -7.16 2.71 -15.00
CA LYS A 33 -7.64 3.89 -14.25
C LYS A 33 -6.49 4.52 -13.45
N MET A 34 -5.70 3.71 -12.75
CA MET A 34 -4.55 4.16 -11.97
C MET A 34 -3.49 4.82 -12.84
N ARG A 35 -3.17 4.24 -14.01
CA ARG A 35 -2.25 4.85 -14.99
C ARG A 35 -2.72 6.23 -15.41
N LYS A 36 -4.01 6.39 -15.76
CA LYS A 36 -4.58 7.71 -16.11
C LYS A 36 -4.49 8.71 -14.96
N GLN A 37 -4.72 8.27 -13.72
CA GLN A 37 -4.58 9.13 -12.53
C GLN A 37 -3.12 9.53 -12.30
N MET A 38 -2.16 8.62 -12.53
CA MET A 38 -0.73 8.91 -12.47
C MET A 38 -0.26 9.84 -13.57
N ASP A 39 -0.71 9.65 -14.80
CA ASP A 39 -0.40 10.54 -15.92
C ASP A 39 -0.91 11.96 -15.64
N SER A 40 -2.12 12.08 -15.08
CA SER A 40 -2.67 13.37 -14.66
C SER A 40 -1.83 14.00 -13.55
N LEU A 41 -1.42 13.23 -12.54
CA LEU A 41 -0.62 13.72 -11.43
C LEU A 41 0.78 14.15 -11.89
N MET A 42 1.40 13.39 -12.81
CA MET A 42 2.69 13.71 -13.40
C MET A 42 2.59 14.97 -14.27
N LYS A 43 1.53 15.11 -15.06
CA LYS A 43 1.27 16.31 -15.85
C LYS A 43 1.09 17.53 -14.95
N ASP A 44 0.24 17.44 -13.93
CA ASP A 44 0.04 18.51 -12.95
C ASP A 44 1.38 18.87 -12.29
N ALA A 45 2.23 17.88 -12.03
CA ALA A 45 3.55 18.11 -11.46
C ALA A 45 4.53 18.84 -12.38
N MET A 46 4.58 18.46 -13.66
CA MET A 46 5.40 19.16 -14.66
C MET A 46 4.92 20.59 -14.92
N GLU A 47 3.61 20.83 -14.81
CA GLU A 47 3.01 22.16 -14.95
C GLU A 47 3.16 23.03 -13.68
N GLY A 48 3.77 22.51 -12.62
CA GLY A 48 3.98 23.22 -11.35
C GLY A 48 2.74 23.29 -10.46
N ASN A 49 1.67 22.57 -10.80
CA ASN A 49 0.42 22.46 -10.04
C ASN A 49 0.49 21.33 -9.00
N ILE A 50 1.60 21.25 -8.27
CA ILE A 50 1.84 20.22 -7.24
C ILE A 50 1.23 20.68 -5.90
N PRO A 51 0.61 19.81 -5.10
CA PRO A 51 0.34 20.10 -3.69
C PRO A 51 1.64 20.52 -2.97
N ASP A 52 1.65 21.59 -2.18
CA ASP A 52 2.87 22.18 -1.56
C ASP A 52 3.86 21.16 -0.92
N ASN A 53 3.31 20.04 -0.45
CA ASN A 53 4.00 18.95 0.23
C ASN A 53 4.90 18.09 -0.69
N ALA A 54 4.67 18.12 -2.00
CA ALA A 54 5.28 17.19 -2.96
C ALA A 54 6.53 17.74 -3.69
N ASN A 55 6.97 18.95 -3.36
CA ASN A 55 8.23 19.50 -3.85
C ASN A 55 9.50 18.89 -3.23
N LYS A 56 9.36 17.95 -2.27
CA LYS A 56 10.49 17.45 -1.46
C LYS A 56 10.70 15.94 -1.51
N SER A 57 9.83 15.17 -2.18
CA SER A 57 9.94 13.70 -2.19
C SER A 57 9.37 13.12 -3.48
N PRO A 58 9.96 12.04 -4.02
CA PRO A 58 9.42 11.35 -5.18
C PRO A 58 8.02 10.80 -4.88
N PHE A 59 7.15 10.79 -5.89
CA PHE A 59 5.86 10.10 -5.82
C PHE A 59 6.08 8.59 -5.90
N VAL A 60 5.77 7.89 -4.82
CA VAL A 60 5.84 6.44 -4.72
C VAL A 60 4.44 5.91 -4.43
N PHE A 61 3.93 5.10 -5.36
CA PHE A 61 2.74 4.29 -5.19
C PHE A 61 3.08 2.85 -5.55
N GLY A 62 2.69 1.93 -4.68
CA GLY A 62 2.75 0.51 -4.96
C GLY A 62 1.68 -0.23 -4.16
N PHE A 63 1.45 -1.48 -4.53
CA PHE A 63 0.58 -2.39 -3.81
C PHE A 63 1.24 -3.77 -3.81
N SER A 64 0.92 -4.59 -2.83
CA SER A 64 1.29 -5.99 -2.77
C SER A 64 0.04 -6.85 -2.68
N VAL A 65 0.11 -8.03 -3.27
CA VAL A 65 -0.94 -9.05 -3.22
C VAL A 65 -0.32 -10.31 -2.66
N LYS A 66 -0.88 -10.81 -1.56
CA LYS A 66 -0.40 -12.02 -0.89
C LYS A 66 -1.56 -12.99 -0.72
N THR A 67 -1.34 -14.27 -0.96
CA THR A 67 -2.36 -15.29 -0.72
C THR A 67 -1.94 -16.11 0.49
N GLY A 68 -2.76 -16.09 1.54
CA GLY A 68 -2.50 -16.83 2.77
C GLY A 68 -2.82 -18.32 2.65
N PRO A 69 -2.54 -19.13 3.70
CA PRO A 69 -2.94 -20.53 3.75
C PRO A 69 -4.46 -20.74 3.68
N ASP A 70 -5.24 -19.71 4.02
CA ASP A 70 -6.70 -19.67 3.90
C ASP A 70 -7.19 -19.49 2.45
N GLY A 71 -6.27 -19.23 1.52
CA GLY A 71 -6.55 -19.05 0.09
C GLY A 71 -7.14 -17.68 -0.24
N PHE A 72 -7.32 -16.78 0.73
CA PHE A 72 -7.85 -15.45 0.49
C PHE A 72 -6.71 -14.46 0.18
N PRO A 73 -6.86 -13.60 -0.85
CA PRO A 73 -5.84 -12.63 -1.20
C PRO A 73 -5.96 -11.41 -0.31
N VAL A 74 -4.83 -10.97 0.23
CA VAL A 74 -4.69 -9.73 0.99
C VAL A 74 -4.01 -8.71 0.09
N PHE A 75 -4.67 -7.56 -0.08
CA PHE A 75 -4.14 -6.41 -0.81
C PHE A 75 -3.66 -5.35 0.19
N GLU A 76 -2.41 -4.92 0.04
CA GLU A 76 -1.80 -3.89 0.88
C GLU A 76 -1.16 -2.82 0.00
N ASP A 77 -1.56 -1.56 0.17
CA ASP A 77 -0.92 -0.41 -0.50
C ASP A 77 0.35 0.01 0.27
N PHE A 78 1.35 0.55 -0.43
CA PHE A 78 2.53 1.15 0.16
C PHE A 78 2.98 2.39 -0.62
N GLY A 79 3.87 3.19 -0.03
CA GLY A 79 4.36 4.43 -0.61
C GLY A 79 3.79 5.68 0.07
N ASN A 80 3.96 6.84 -0.56
CA ASN A 80 3.48 8.13 -0.07
C ASN A 80 2.33 8.70 -0.92
N THR A 81 2.00 8.05 -2.04
CA THR A 81 0.98 8.51 -2.98
C THR A 81 -0.22 7.58 -2.89
N ARG A 82 -1.32 8.05 -2.29
CA ARG A 82 -2.54 7.24 -2.20
C ARG A 82 -3.42 7.47 -3.42
N ILE A 83 -3.54 6.42 -4.22
CA ILE A 83 -4.47 6.33 -5.34
C ILE A 83 -5.58 5.39 -4.89
N ARG A 84 -6.84 5.84 -4.89
CA ARG A 84 -7.97 4.98 -4.55
C ARG A 84 -8.57 4.40 -5.84
N PRO A 85 -8.26 3.15 -6.22
CA PRO A 85 -8.89 2.51 -7.38
C PRO A 85 -10.42 2.48 -7.23
N PHE A 86 -10.91 2.24 -6.00
CA PHE A 86 -12.33 2.25 -5.65
C PHE A 86 -12.86 3.58 -5.08
N GLY A 87 -12.09 4.66 -5.27
CA GLY A 87 -12.48 5.99 -4.83
C GLY A 87 -13.69 6.52 -5.60
N LYS A 88 -14.39 7.50 -5.02
CA LYS A 88 -15.45 8.19 -5.77
C LYS A 88 -14.84 8.87 -7.00
N LYS A 89 -15.54 8.79 -8.14
CA LYS A 89 -15.13 9.44 -9.39
C LYS A 89 -14.86 10.93 -9.12
N GLY A 90 -13.60 11.36 -9.28
CA GLY A 90 -13.15 12.74 -9.01
C GLY A 90 -12.33 12.93 -7.73
N GLU A 91 -12.11 11.87 -6.93
CA GLU A 91 -11.10 11.93 -5.86
C GLU A 91 -9.71 12.11 -6.46
N LYS A 92 -9.06 13.22 -6.08
CA LYS A 92 -7.67 13.50 -6.47
C LYS A 92 -6.74 12.59 -5.67
N PRO A 93 -5.66 12.07 -6.29
CA PRO A 93 -4.63 11.37 -5.54
C PRO A 93 -4.05 12.30 -4.47
N THR A 94 -3.76 11.76 -3.30
CA THR A 94 -3.16 12.51 -2.19
C THR A 94 -1.73 12.07 -1.99
N VAL A 95 -0.83 13.02 -1.80
CA VAL A 95 0.60 12.76 -1.58
C VAL A 95 0.97 13.20 -0.17
N ASP A 96 1.43 12.24 0.62
CA ASP A 96 1.96 12.45 1.95
C ASP A 96 3.47 12.76 1.87
N THR A 97 3.99 13.45 2.88
CA THR A 97 5.44 13.65 3.02
C THR A 97 6.12 12.39 3.53
N ARG A 98 5.38 11.51 4.22
CA ARG A 98 5.89 10.24 4.74
C ARG A 98 5.52 9.09 3.82
N ARG A 99 6.44 8.14 3.67
CA ARG A 99 6.24 6.93 2.86
C ARG A 99 5.87 5.77 3.78
N GLU A 100 4.73 5.14 3.54
CA GLU A 100 4.42 3.84 4.13
C GLU A 100 5.38 2.79 3.53
N PRO A 101 6.15 2.06 4.34
CA PRO A 101 7.06 1.03 3.84
C PRO A 101 6.28 -0.19 3.39
N LEU A 102 6.77 -0.85 2.33
CA LEU A 102 6.40 -2.24 2.07
C LEU A 102 6.81 -3.12 3.26
N THR A 103 5.86 -3.89 3.75
CA THR A 103 6.07 -4.87 4.81
C THR A 103 5.61 -6.25 4.35
N ASP A 104 6.26 -7.29 4.88
CA ASP A 104 5.88 -8.67 4.62
C ASP A 104 6.09 -9.56 5.84
N ILE A 105 5.19 -10.52 6.03
CA ILE A 105 5.18 -11.43 7.18
C ILE A 105 4.99 -12.84 6.63
N ASN A 106 6.00 -13.69 6.83
CA ASN A 106 5.95 -15.10 6.49
C ASN A 106 6.07 -15.94 7.76
N GLU A 107 5.11 -16.84 7.98
CA GLU A 107 5.10 -17.74 9.13
C GLU A 107 5.44 -19.17 8.66
N THR A 108 6.39 -19.80 9.33
CA THR A 108 6.65 -21.24 9.24
C THR A 108 6.20 -21.92 10.53
N ALA A 109 6.28 -23.25 10.59
CA ALA A 109 5.87 -24.02 11.76
C ALA A 109 6.61 -23.64 13.06
N ASP A 110 7.78 -23.01 12.94
CA ASP A 110 8.72 -22.73 14.02
C ASP A 110 9.24 -21.29 14.06
N GLN A 111 8.96 -20.46 13.04
CA GLN A 111 9.52 -19.11 12.95
C GLN A 111 8.57 -18.13 12.25
N ILE A 112 8.70 -16.84 12.60
CA ILE A 112 8.05 -15.74 11.88
C ILE A 112 9.15 -14.86 11.28
N ALA A 113 9.15 -14.72 9.96
CA ALA A 113 10.05 -13.84 9.23
C ALA A 113 9.30 -12.56 8.83
N ILE A 114 9.71 -11.43 9.42
CA ILE A 114 9.16 -10.10 9.12
C ILE A 114 10.18 -9.32 8.28
N THR A 115 9.75 -8.83 7.12
CA THR A 115 10.54 -7.98 6.23
C THR A 115 9.93 -6.58 6.18
N VAL A 116 10.75 -5.54 6.34
CA VAL A 116 10.34 -4.14 6.24
C VAL A 116 11.36 -3.40 5.37
N GLU A 117 10.91 -2.69 4.34
CA GLU A 117 11.82 -1.84 3.55
C GLU A 117 12.07 -0.49 4.26
N LEU A 118 13.33 -0.12 4.45
CA LEU A 118 13.71 1.15 5.08
C LEU A 118 14.87 1.80 4.28
N PRO A 119 14.58 2.43 3.12
CA PRO A 119 15.64 3.01 2.30
C PRO A 119 16.22 4.26 2.95
N GLY A 120 17.54 4.39 2.90
CA GLY A 120 18.25 5.56 3.44
C GLY A 120 18.27 5.64 4.96
N VAL A 121 17.92 4.55 5.65
CA VAL A 121 18.01 4.43 7.11
C VAL A 121 19.23 3.60 7.46
N ASP A 122 20.09 4.14 8.30
CA ASP A 122 21.24 3.42 8.82
C ASP A 122 20.81 2.44 9.91
N LYS A 123 21.52 1.30 10.00
CA LYS A 123 21.14 0.22 10.92
C LYS A 123 21.09 0.66 12.39
N GLU A 124 21.93 1.63 12.75
CA GLU A 124 22.02 2.21 14.09
C GLU A 124 20.82 3.09 14.49
N ASP A 125 20.03 3.54 13.52
CA ASP A 125 18.81 4.32 13.73
C ASP A 125 17.53 3.48 13.80
N ILE A 126 17.66 2.15 13.69
CA ILE A 126 16.57 1.19 13.75
C ILE A 126 16.46 0.62 15.16
N ASP A 127 15.34 0.88 15.82
CA ASP A 127 14.99 0.31 17.11
C ASP A 127 13.85 -0.71 16.95
N ILE A 128 14.10 -1.96 17.33
CA ILE A 128 13.15 -3.07 17.18
C ILE A 128 12.71 -3.53 18.56
N ASN A 129 11.41 -3.46 18.83
CA ASN A 129 10.80 -3.94 20.05
C ASN A 129 9.85 -5.10 19.75
N VAL A 130 10.09 -6.24 20.41
CA VAL A 130 9.29 -7.47 20.24
C VAL A 130 8.49 -7.72 21.51
N MET A 131 7.17 -7.74 21.37
CA MET A 131 6.19 -8.06 22.41
C MET A 131 5.50 -9.38 22.08
N GLU A 132 4.68 -9.88 23.00
CA GLU A 132 3.97 -11.17 22.86
C GLU A 132 3.15 -11.28 21.57
N GLU A 133 2.46 -10.20 21.18
CA GLU A 133 1.57 -10.18 20.00
C GLU A 133 1.95 -9.10 18.97
N LYS A 134 3.10 -8.43 19.14
CA LYS A 134 3.45 -7.25 18.33
C LYS A 134 4.94 -7.09 18.13
N VAL A 135 5.35 -6.74 16.91
CA VAL A 135 6.68 -6.22 16.61
C VAL A 135 6.56 -4.75 16.22
N GLU A 136 7.30 -3.88 16.90
CA GLU A 136 7.43 -2.47 16.56
C GLU A 136 8.81 -2.20 15.99
N VAL A 137 8.86 -1.63 14.80
CA VAL A 137 10.08 -1.13 14.17
C VAL A 137 10.01 0.39 14.16
N ASN A 138 10.80 1.03 15.02
CA ASN A 138 10.89 2.48 15.13
C ASN A 138 12.15 2.96 14.43
N VAL A 139 11.99 3.91 13.52
CA VAL A 139 13.12 4.58 12.88
C VAL A 139 13.26 5.96 13.46
N LYS A 140 14.46 6.27 13.95
CA LYS A 140 14.82 7.63 14.36
C LYS A 140 15.36 8.36 13.14
N THR A 141 14.51 9.16 12.51
CA THR A 141 14.96 10.12 11.49
C THR A 141 15.14 11.49 12.15
N GLU A 142 16.25 12.18 11.85
CA GLU A 142 16.42 13.61 12.19
C GLU A 142 15.35 14.51 11.57
#